data_AF-A0A0C9PIE6-F1
#
_entry.id   AF-A0A0C9PIE6-F1
#
_cell.length_a   1.000
_cell.length_b   1.000
_cell.length_c   1.000
_cell.angle_alpha   90.00
_cell.angle_beta   90.00
_cell.angle_gamma   90.00
#
_symmetry.space_group_name_H-M   'P 1'
#
loop_
_entity.id
_entity.type
_entity.pdbx_description
1 polymer ?
#
loop_
_entity_poly.entity_id
_entity_poly.type
_entity_poly.pdbx_seq_one_letter_code
_entity_poly.pdbx_strand_id
1 'polypeptide(L)'
;MDTLFTVPVWDDLEIKQIIFSVLWALPRPSTEHLLFLHGWSTGLEKLLLAFCYSPRGNKESCNAKEGSPFGPFWNRFTVDFTGSEFYGPFHYDVYNTDIASQWKRKYPPTSWPVLAFTGAPASFPVQLENKYLQKCVIWSDEMQRKARKFIKDNLPKGAFIGIHLRNGIDWVRACEFISTTPNLFAAPQCLGYRNERGKATQGMCLPSLDIILKHIKRVIRNGKKYKINLRCIRQ
;
A
#
# COMPACT_ATOMS: atom_id res chain seq x y z
N MET A 1 -21.86 -26.04 29.06
CA MET A 1 -21.90 -27.01 27.93
C MET A 1 -21.41 -26.27 26.69
N ASP A 2 -20.17 -25.80 26.61
CA ASP A 2 -18.86 -26.49 26.69
C ASP A 2 -18.66 -27.51 25.59
N THR A 3 -17.93 -27.09 24.55
CA THR A 3 -16.71 -27.72 23.99
C THR A 3 -16.23 -26.82 22.83
N LEU A 4 -15.23 -25.96 23.07
CA LEU A 4 -13.79 -26.19 22.83
C LEU A 4 -13.44 -26.47 21.36
N PHE A 5 -13.11 -25.39 20.63
CA PHE A 5 -12.05 -25.41 19.63
C PHE A 5 -10.97 -24.43 20.05
N THR A 6 -10.03 -24.94 20.84
CA THR A 6 -8.68 -24.40 20.96
C THR A 6 -7.98 -24.54 19.61
N VAL A 7 -7.61 -23.43 18.99
CA VAL A 7 -6.68 -23.37 17.85
C VAL A 7 -5.46 -22.58 18.33
N PRO A 8 -4.25 -23.10 18.12
CA PRO A 8 -3.11 -22.90 19.00
C PRO A 8 -2.60 -21.47 19.04
N VAL A 9 -2.08 -21.16 20.22
CA VAL A 9 -1.15 -20.07 20.54
C VAL A 9 -0.10 -20.00 19.44
N TRP A 10 -0.06 -18.87 18.74
CA TRP A 10 1.04 -18.53 17.84
C TRP A 10 2.20 -18.00 18.68
N ASP A 11 2.89 -18.91 19.36
CA ASP A 11 4.27 -18.71 19.80
C ASP A 11 5.15 -18.91 18.56
N ASP A 12 5.38 -17.84 17.78
CA ASP A 12 6.56 -17.65 16.90
C ASP A 12 6.40 -16.43 15.97
N LEU A 13 5.99 -15.28 16.53
CA LEU A 13 6.08 -13.99 15.84
C LEU A 13 6.55 -12.90 16.80
N GLU A 14 7.80 -13.00 17.25
CA GLU A 14 8.60 -11.82 17.61
C GLU A 14 8.95 -11.01 16.34
N ILE A 15 7.92 -10.56 15.62
CA ILE A 15 8.05 -9.46 14.66
C ILE A 15 7.53 -8.21 15.37
N LYS A 16 8.32 -7.71 16.31
CA LYS A 16 8.25 -6.31 16.76
C LYS A 16 9.18 -5.42 15.92
N GLN A 17 9.30 -5.70 14.63
CA GLN A 17 9.89 -4.74 13.69
C GLN A 17 8.74 -3.97 13.06
N ILE A 18 8.37 -2.86 13.69
CA ILE A 18 7.32 -2.00 13.19
C ILE A 18 7.80 -1.37 11.90
N ILE A 19 7.29 -1.91 10.80
CA ILE A 19 7.29 -1.24 9.51
C ILE A 19 6.22 -0.14 9.62
N PHE A 20 6.63 1.09 9.93
CA PHE A 20 5.77 2.27 9.79
C PHE A 20 5.56 2.53 8.29
N SER A 21 4.59 1.83 7.70
CA SER A 21 4.08 2.14 6.37
C SER A 21 2.59 1.84 6.22
N VAL A 22 1.77 1.95 7.28
CA VAL A 22 0.34 2.27 7.18
C VAL A 22 -0.10 2.88 8.52
N LEU A 23 -0.15 4.20 8.62
CA LEU A 23 -0.81 4.88 9.74
C LEU A 23 -1.59 6.10 9.24
N TRP A 24 -2.66 5.79 8.51
CA TRP A 24 -3.77 6.69 8.28
C TRP A 24 -5.06 5.90 8.40
N ALA A 25 -5.52 5.67 9.64
CA ALA A 25 -6.95 5.52 10.00
C ALA A 25 -7.11 5.05 11.46
N LEU A 26 -6.75 5.83 12.48
CA LEU A 26 -7.34 5.65 13.82
C LEU A 26 -7.49 7.01 14.52
N PRO A 27 -8.69 7.39 14.99
CA PRO A 27 -8.87 8.47 15.95
C PRO A 27 -8.81 7.91 17.38
N ARG A 28 -8.04 8.63 18.21
CA ARG A 28 -7.87 8.55 19.68
C ARG A 28 -6.69 7.70 20.20
N PRO A 29 -5.89 8.26 21.12
CA PRO A 29 -4.80 7.55 21.76
C PRO A 29 -5.36 6.71 22.92
N SER A 30 -5.18 5.39 22.85
CA SER A 30 -5.20 4.53 24.05
C SER A 30 -3.81 4.53 24.68
N THR A 31 -3.77 4.31 25.98
CA THR A 31 -2.63 4.31 26.90
C THR A 31 -1.43 3.46 26.49
N GLU A 32 -1.56 2.59 25.49
CA GLU A 32 -0.45 1.83 24.89
C GLU A 32 0.54 2.69 24.09
N HIS A 33 0.13 3.88 23.61
CA HIS A 33 1.04 4.83 22.95
C HIS A 33 2.16 5.34 23.88
N LEU A 34 1.93 5.34 25.20
CA LEU A 34 2.91 5.81 26.18
C LEU A 34 4.02 4.78 26.44
N LEU A 35 3.74 3.48 26.26
CA LEU A 35 4.77 2.44 26.41
C LEU A 35 5.78 2.43 25.25
N PHE A 36 5.37 2.87 24.06
CA PHE A 36 6.29 3.06 22.92
C PHE A 36 7.29 4.19 23.13
N LEU A 37 6.93 5.21 23.91
CA LEU A 37 7.82 6.30 24.28
C LEU A 37 8.68 5.98 25.52
N HIS A 38 8.33 4.97 26.33
CA HIS A 38 9.15 4.60 27.49
C HIS A 38 10.38 3.75 27.14
N GLY A 39 10.34 2.94 26.07
CA GLY A 39 11.56 2.40 25.45
C GLY A 39 12.45 3.49 24.83
N TRP A 40 11.93 4.73 24.76
CA TRP A 40 12.64 5.89 24.24
C TRP A 40 13.54 6.58 25.29
N SER A 41 13.43 6.22 26.57
CA SER A 41 13.94 7.03 27.70
C SER A 41 15.17 6.49 28.44
N THR A 42 15.86 5.45 27.96
CA THR A 42 17.10 4.96 28.59
C THR A 42 18.33 5.29 27.74
N GLY A 43 18.95 6.44 28.00
CA GLY A 43 20.41 6.64 27.92
C GLY A 43 21.13 6.62 26.57
N LEU A 44 20.47 6.33 25.45
CA LEU A 44 20.99 6.62 24.11
C LEU A 44 20.32 7.91 23.63
N GLU A 45 21.02 9.04 23.66
CA GLU A 45 20.69 10.18 22.81
C GLU A 45 20.61 9.63 21.37
N LYS A 46 19.37 9.53 20.88
CA LYS A 46 19.01 8.63 19.79
C LYS A 46 19.56 9.13 18.47
N LEU A 47 20.56 8.42 17.96
CA LEU A 47 20.94 8.46 16.55
C LEU A 47 19.83 7.81 15.71
N LEU A 48 18.75 8.53 15.44
CA LEU A 48 17.74 8.06 14.49
C LEU A 48 18.26 8.26 13.06
N LEU A 49 18.55 7.17 12.37
CA LEU A 49 19.08 7.18 11.02
C LEU A 49 17.97 7.02 9.98
N ALA A 50 18.04 7.80 8.91
CA ALA A 50 17.15 7.65 7.76
C ALA A 50 17.67 6.56 6.83
N PHE A 51 16.80 5.62 6.45
CA PHE A 51 17.13 4.53 5.52
C PHE A 51 16.74 4.89 4.08
N CYS A 52 17.69 4.72 3.16
CA CYS A 52 17.47 4.80 1.72
C CYS A 52 18.44 3.87 0.95
N TYR A 53 18.13 3.57 -0.32
CA TYR A 53 18.93 2.63 -1.11
C TYR A 53 20.36 3.12 -1.32
N SER A 54 20.49 4.40 -1.66
CA SER A 54 21.73 5.10 -1.99
C SER A 54 21.56 6.59 -1.65
N PRO A 55 22.66 7.37 -1.59
CA PRO A 55 22.59 8.82 -1.45
C PRO A 55 21.67 9.46 -2.50
N ARG A 56 20.98 10.54 -2.12
CA ARG A 56 20.06 11.29 -2.99
C ARG A 56 20.46 12.76 -3.09
N GLY A 57 20.35 13.31 -4.30
CA GLY A 57 20.68 14.70 -4.59
C GLY A 57 22.18 14.99 -4.50
N ASN A 58 22.53 16.25 -4.25
CA ASN A 58 23.92 16.72 -4.21
C ASN A 58 24.61 16.47 -2.85
N LYS A 59 23.91 15.83 -1.90
CA LYS A 59 24.42 15.54 -0.55
C LYS A 59 24.61 14.04 -0.41
N GLU A 60 25.64 13.64 0.34
CA GLU A 60 25.88 12.23 0.71
C GLU A 60 24.90 11.76 1.80
N SER A 61 23.59 11.96 1.59
CA SER A 61 22.54 11.67 2.57
C SER A 61 21.25 11.20 1.90
N CYS A 62 20.34 10.63 2.69
CA CYS A 62 19.01 10.23 2.23
C CYS A 62 18.06 11.41 1.96
N ASN A 63 18.38 12.61 2.46
CA ASN A 63 17.54 13.81 2.41
C ASN A 63 16.08 13.53 2.81
N ALA A 64 15.89 12.80 3.92
CA ALA A 64 14.61 12.22 4.32
C ALA A 64 13.43 13.19 4.47
N LYS A 65 13.71 14.49 4.63
CA LYS A 65 12.74 15.55 4.86
C LYS A 65 12.68 16.55 3.69
N GLU A 66 13.38 16.29 2.59
CA GLU A 66 13.41 17.18 1.43
C GLU A 66 12.13 17.03 0.59
N GLY A 67 11.45 18.16 0.36
CA GLY A 67 10.24 18.22 -0.48
C GLY A 67 8.96 17.72 0.20
N SER A 68 7.88 17.71 -0.59
CA SER A 68 6.56 17.24 -0.18
C SER A 68 6.27 15.88 -0.84
N PRO A 69 5.71 14.88 -0.12
CA PRO A 69 5.16 14.96 1.25
C PRO A 69 6.18 14.67 2.37
N PHE A 70 7.46 14.45 2.04
CA PHE A 70 8.47 13.89 2.95
C PHE A 70 8.71 14.73 4.22
N GLY A 71 9.05 16.02 4.08
CA GLY A 71 9.29 16.90 5.22
C GLY A 71 8.08 17.03 6.16
N PRO A 72 6.89 17.41 5.64
CA PRO A 72 5.68 17.49 6.44
C PRO A 72 5.31 16.20 7.19
N PHE A 73 5.52 15.03 6.56
CA PHE A 73 5.25 13.74 7.20
C PHE A 73 6.06 13.54 8.48
N TRP A 74 7.39 13.72 8.42
CA TRP A 74 8.26 13.53 9.59
C TRP A 74 8.09 14.66 10.62
N ASN A 75 7.88 15.90 10.18
CA ASN A 75 7.63 17.04 11.05
C ASN A 75 6.35 16.86 11.89
N ARG A 76 5.31 16.23 11.33
CA ARG A 76 4.06 15.96 12.06
C ARG A 76 4.27 15.14 13.34
N PHE A 77 5.29 14.28 13.35
CA PHE A 77 5.64 13.42 14.48
C PHE A 77 6.88 13.93 15.24
N THR A 78 7.37 15.13 14.93
CA THR A 78 8.57 15.72 15.54
C THR A 78 9.79 14.80 15.41
N VAL A 79 9.92 14.16 14.24
CA VAL A 79 11.03 13.26 13.94
C VAL A 79 12.13 14.01 13.18
N ASP A 80 13.34 13.94 13.72
CA ASP A 80 14.57 14.42 13.12
C ASP A 80 15.59 13.28 12.99
N PHE A 81 16.35 13.31 11.90
CA PHE A 81 17.35 12.29 11.60
C PHE A 81 18.75 12.84 11.86
N THR A 82 19.56 12.10 12.59
CA THR A 82 20.95 12.47 12.89
C THR A 82 21.92 12.05 11.79
N GLY A 83 21.47 11.18 10.87
CA GLY A 83 22.29 10.64 9.80
C GLY A 83 21.50 9.79 8.82
N SER A 84 22.22 9.10 7.92
CA SER A 84 21.66 8.24 6.88
C SER A 84 22.31 6.85 6.94
N GLU A 85 21.51 5.80 6.72
CA GLU A 85 21.98 4.43 6.51
C GLU A 85 21.61 4.00 5.08
N PHE A 86 22.61 3.57 4.33
CA PHE A 86 22.44 3.11 2.96
C PHE A 86 22.35 1.59 2.93
N TYR A 87 21.18 1.09 2.54
CA TYR A 87 20.96 -0.36 2.53
C TYR A 87 21.32 -1.04 1.21
N GLY A 88 21.68 -0.29 0.15
CA GLY A 88 22.25 -0.89 -1.06
C GLY A 88 23.44 -1.78 -0.71
N PRO A 89 23.52 -3.02 -1.25
CA PRO A 89 22.77 -3.56 -2.39
C PRO A 89 21.47 -4.31 -2.02
N PHE A 90 20.95 -4.19 -0.79
CA PHE A 90 19.79 -4.97 -0.36
C PHE A 90 18.50 -4.50 -1.03
N HIS A 91 17.54 -5.41 -1.19
CA HIS A 91 16.22 -5.13 -1.74
C HIS A 91 15.10 -5.67 -0.83
N TYR A 92 13.85 -5.39 -1.21
CA TYR A 92 12.67 -5.71 -0.40
C TYR A 92 11.94 -6.98 -0.83
N ASP A 93 12.37 -7.63 -1.92
CA ASP A 93 11.80 -8.91 -2.36
C ASP A 93 12.24 -10.08 -1.45
N VAL A 94 11.41 -10.36 -0.44
CA VAL A 94 11.61 -11.42 0.55
C VAL A 94 11.15 -12.81 0.07
N TYR A 95 10.54 -12.92 -1.11
CA TYR A 95 9.99 -14.19 -1.60
C TYR A 95 10.94 -14.96 -2.50
N ASN A 96 11.75 -14.23 -3.28
CA ASN A 96 12.55 -14.84 -4.36
C ASN A 96 14.05 -14.92 -4.05
N THR A 97 14.48 -14.51 -2.85
CA THR A 97 15.89 -14.48 -2.43
C THR A 97 16.05 -14.74 -0.94
N ASP A 98 17.30 -14.91 -0.47
CA ASP A 98 17.64 -15.00 0.95
C ASP A 98 17.71 -13.63 1.65
N ILE A 99 17.24 -12.55 1.02
CA ILE A 99 17.44 -11.18 1.49
C ILE A 99 16.89 -10.95 2.90
N ALA A 100 15.82 -11.63 3.29
CA ALA A 100 15.27 -11.54 4.64
C ALA A 100 16.31 -11.93 5.71
N SER A 101 17.08 -12.99 5.48
CA SER A 101 18.16 -13.43 6.36
C SER A 101 19.33 -12.45 6.35
N GLN A 102 19.63 -11.85 5.18
CA GLN A 102 20.67 -10.81 5.07
C GLN A 102 20.29 -9.54 5.86
N TRP A 103 19.04 -9.08 5.75
CA TRP A 103 18.51 -7.96 6.53
C TRP A 103 18.64 -8.21 8.04
N LYS A 104 18.20 -9.38 8.52
CA LYS A 104 18.31 -9.75 9.94
C LYS A 104 19.75 -9.77 10.45
N ARG A 105 20.69 -10.24 9.61
CA ARG A 105 22.12 -10.28 9.96
C ARG A 105 22.76 -8.90 9.98
N LYS A 106 22.44 -8.03 9.03
CA LYS A 106 23.01 -6.67 8.95
C LYS A 106 22.39 -5.75 10.01
N TYR A 107 21.09 -5.86 10.25
CA TYR A 107 20.35 -4.98 11.14
C TYR A 107 19.59 -5.76 12.23
N PRO A 108 20.33 -6.39 13.17
CA PRO A 108 19.68 -7.13 14.24
C PRO A 108 18.91 -6.17 15.18
N PRO A 109 17.74 -6.57 15.72
CA PRO A 109 16.89 -5.69 16.54
C PRO A 109 17.57 -5.12 17.80
N THR A 110 18.61 -5.80 18.30
CA THR A 110 19.37 -5.37 19.48
C THR A 110 20.18 -4.10 19.24
N SER A 111 20.75 -3.92 18.05
CA SER A 111 21.49 -2.71 17.67
C SER A 111 20.69 -1.77 16.75
N TRP A 112 19.69 -2.31 16.04
CA TRP A 112 18.82 -1.57 15.14
C TRP A 112 17.35 -1.76 15.51
N PRO A 113 16.90 -1.16 16.64
CA PRO A 113 15.53 -1.31 17.11
C PRO A 113 14.50 -0.67 16.18
N VAL A 114 14.91 0.30 15.35
CA VAL A 114 14.05 1.00 14.40
C VAL A 114 14.76 1.13 13.05
N LEU A 115 14.07 0.74 11.98
CA LEU A 115 14.48 0.97 10.60
C LEU A 115 13.54 2.00 9.96
N ALA A 116 13.96 3.26 9.88
CA ALA A 116 13.12 4.37 9.44
C ALA A 116 13.34 4.72 7.96
N PHE A 117 12.53 4.15 7.07
CA PHE A 117 12.69 4.33 5.62
C PHE A 117 12.10 5.63 5.11
N THR A 118 12.84 6.29 4.20
CA THR A 118 12.37 7.53 3.53
C THR A 118 11.23 7.32 2.54
N GLY A 119 10.99 6.08 2.13
CA GLY A 119 9.84 5.66 1.33
C GLY A 119 9.41 4.25 1.74
N ALA A 120 8.22 3.82 1.31
CA ALA A 120 7.72 2.50 1.66
C ALA A 120 8.70 1.40 1.17
N PRO A 121 9.16 0.50 2.05
CA PRO A 121 10.08 -0.58 1.68
C PRO A 121 9.34 -1.73 0.99
N ALA A 122 8.74 -1.44 -0.17
CA ALA A 122 7.89 -2.36 -0.90
C ALA A 122 7.96 -2.11 -2.41
N SER A 123 7.66 -3.14 -3.20
CA SER A 123 7.53 -3.00 -4.65
C SER A 123 6.30 -2.17 -5.02
N PHE A 124 6.46 -1.33 -6.05
CA PHE A 124 5.36 -0.68 -6.74
C PHE A 124 5.46 -0.99 -8.25
N PRO A 125 4.43 -1.59 -8.88
CA PRO A 125 3.16 -2.06 -8.29
C PRO A 125 3.33 -3.20 -7.28
N VAL A 126 2.31 -3.45 -6.46
CA VAL A 126 2.33 -4.52 -5.44
C VAL A 126 2.65 -5.88 -6.07
N GLN A 127 3.51 -6.69 -5.46
CA GLN A 127 3.80 -8.06 -5.88
C GLN A 127 2.56 -8.97 -5.80
N LEU A 128 2.51 -10.02 -6.62
CA LEU A 128 1.37 -10.94 -6.70
C LEU A 128 1.11 -11.62 -5.34
N GLU A 129 2.20 -12.01 -4.69
CA GLU A 129 2.28 -12.66 -3.39
C GLU A 129 1.62 -11.80 -2.31
N ASN A 130 1.71 -10.48 -2.41
CA ASN A 130 1.19 -9.55 -1.40
C ASN A 130 -0.28 -9.17 -1.58
N LYS A 131 -0.93 -9.51 -2.71
CA LYS A 131 -2.31 -9.07 -3.00
C LYS A 131 -3.33 -9.55 -1.98
N TYR A 132 -3.15 -10.75 -1.43
CA TYR A 132 -4.11 -11.33 -0.48
C TYR A 132 -4.17 -10.54 0.84
N LEU A 133 -3.14 -9.74 1.15
CA LEU A 133 -3.07 -8.92 2.36
C LEU A 133 -4.11 -7.80 2.39
N GLN A 134 -4.74 -7.48 1.26
CA GLN A 134 -5.87 -6.53 1.23
C GLN A 134 -7.01 -6.93 2.19
N LYS A 135 -7.16 -8.22 2.50
CA LYS A 135 -8.14 -8.71 3.49
C LYS A 135 -7.91 -8.17 4.91
N CYS A 136 -6.69 -7.74 5.20
CA CYS A 136 -6.30 -7.17 6.49
C CYS A 136 -6.61 -5.66 6.58
N VAL A 137 -6.96 -5.01 5.46
CA VAL A 137 -7.34 -3.60 5.43
C VAL A 137 -8.86 -3.49 5.63
N ILE A 138 -9.25 -3.24 6.88
CA ILE A 138 -10.66 -3.14 7.29
C ILE A 138 -11.05 -1.66 7.37
N TRP A 139 -12.15 -1.29 6.72
CA TRP A 139 -12.72 0.06 6.84
C TRP A 139 -13.19 0.33 8.27
N SER A 140 -12.88 1.51 8.79
CA SER A 140 -13.37 1.94 10.10
C SER A 140 -14.90 1.95 10.15
N ASP A 141 -15.47 1.77 11.35
CA ASP A 141 -16.92 1.78 11.57
C ASP A 141 -17.57 3.07 11.05
N GLU A 142 -16.88 4.19 11.21
CA GLU A 142 -17.33 5.48 10.70
C GLU A 142 -17.45 5.48 9.16
N MET A 143 -16.42 4.98 8.47
CA MET A 143 -16.43 4.91 7.01
C MET A 143 -17.52 3.97 6.51
N GLN A 144 -17.65 2.80 7.15
CA GLN A 144 -18.70 1.85 6.82
C GLN A 144 -20.10 2.45 7.05
N ARG A 145 -20.31 3.18 8.14
CA ARG A 145 -21.57 3.88 8.44
C ARG A 145 -21.87 4.94 7.37
N LYS A 146 -20.89 5.74 6.98
CA LYS A 146 -21.02 6.74 5.91
C LYS A 146 -21.41 6.09 4.59
N ALA A 147 -20.74 5.00 4.21
CA ALA A 147 -21.04 4.24 2.99
C ALA A 147 -22.47 3.66 3.01
N ARG A 148 -22.86 2.99 4.11
CA ARG A 148 -24.22 2.43 4.26
C ARG A 148 -25.30 3.50 4.21
N LYS A 149 -25.07 4.65 4.85
CA LYS A 149 -25.99 5.79 4.80
C LYS A 149 -26.13 6.32 3.38
N PHE A 150 -25.00 6.53 2.68
CA PHE A 150 -25.04 7.00 1.29
C PHE A 150 -25.83 6.05 0.38
N ILE A 151 -25.58 4.74 0.48
CA ILE A 151 -26.29 3.71 -0.28
C ILE A 151 -27.80 3.78 0.02
N LYS A 152 -28.18 3.85 1.30
CA LYS A 152 -29.59 3.90 1.71
C LYS A 152 -30.31 5.15 1.19
N ASP A 153 -29.64 6.30 1.24
CA ASP A 153 -30.29 7.59 1.01
C ASP A 153 -30.27 8.00 -0.48
N ASN A 154 -29.32 7.50 -1.28
CA ASN A 154 -29.08 7.99 -2.65
C ASN A 154 -29.13 6.92 -3.74
N LEU A 155 -28.99 5.63 -3.41
CA LEU A 155 -28.97 4.56 -4.41
C LEU A 155 -30.34 3.84 -4.48
N PRO A 156 -30.72 3.30 -5.65
CA PRO A 156 -31.96 2.57 -5.79
C PRO A 156 -31.98 1.35 -4.85
N LYS A 157 -33.19 0.97 -4.43
CA LYS A 157 -33.38 -0.27 -3.67
C LYS A 157 -32.95 -1.46 -4.53
N GLY A 158 -32.14 -2.34 -3.96
CA GLY A 158 -31.67 -3.56 -4.61
C GLY A 158 -30.28 -3.43 -5.21
N ALA A 159 -30.03 -4.17 -6.30
CA ALA A 159 -28.72 -4.23 -6.92
C ALA A 159 -28.38 -2.95 -7.69
N PHE A 160 -27.13 -2.52 -7.60
CA PHE A 160 -26.59 -1.37 -8.33
C PHE A 160 -25.22 -1.69 -8.91
N ILE A 161 -24.80 -0.90 -9.90
CA ILE A 161 -23.48 -1.02 -10.55
C ILE A 161 -22.64 0.19 -10.13
N GLY A 162 -21.52 -0.07 -9.46
CA GLY A 162 -20.50 0.94 -9.21
C GLY A 162 -19.49 1.00 -10.36
N ILE A 163 -19.20 2.20 -10.85
CA ILE A 163 -18.15 2.46 -11.84
C ILE A 163 -17.15 3.45 -11.25
N HIS A 164 -15.86 3.24 -11.52
CA HIS A 164 -14.81 4.20 -11.22
C HIS A 164 -14.36 4.82 -12.54
N LEU A 165 -14.45 6.15 -12.63
CA LEU A 165 -14.06 6.91 -13.81
C LEU A 165 -12.82 7.75 -13.45
N ARG A 166 -11.65 7.26 -13.85
CA ARG A 166 -10.38 7.99 -13.71
C ARG A 166 -10.12 8.78 -15.00
N ASN A 167 -10.59 10.03 -15.05
CA ASN A 167 -10.54 10.87 -16.25
C ASN A 167 -9.98 12.28 -15.99
N GLY A 168 -9.27 12.48 -14.87
CA GLY A 168 -8.59 13.73 -14.58
C GLY A 168 -7.44 14.01 -15.55
N ILE A 169 -7.08 15.28 -15.73
CA ILE A 169 -6.07 15.71 -16.73
C ILE A 169 -4.71 15.02 -16.55
N ASP A 170 -4.26 14.81 -15.32
CA ASP A 170 -3.01 14.10 -15.05
C ASP A 170 -3.07 12.64 -15.49
N TRP A 171 -4.26 12.03 -15.40
CA TRP A 171 -4.48 10.66 -15.87
C TRP A 171 -4.47 10.56 -17.39
N VAL A 172 -5.01 11.57 -18.08
CA VAL A 172 -4.95 11.65 -19.55
C VAL A 172 -3.50 11.57 -20.01
N ARG A 173 -2.62 12.38 -19.41
CA ARG A 173 -1.18 12.37 -19.69
C ARG A 173 -0.51 11.06 -19.29
N ALA A 174 -0.85 10.51 -18.14
CA ALA A 174 -0.29 9.22 -17.72
C ALA A 174 -0.59 8.09 -18.72
N CYS A 175 -1.79 8.10 -19.32
CA CYS A 175 -2.17 7.12 -20.32
C CYS A 175 -1.39 7.22 -21.64
N GLU A 176 -0.78 8.37 -21.97
CA GLU A 176 0.07 8.50 -23.17
C GLU A 176 1.25 7.51 -23.16
N PHE A 177 1.70 7.07 -21.97
CA PHE A 177 2.81 6.14 -21.79
C PHE A 177 2.40 4.66 -21.73
N ILE A 178 1.11 4.33 -21.92
CA ILE A 178 0.61 2.96 -21.75
C ILE A 178 1.23 1.97 -22.76
N SER A 179 1.63 2.45 -23.94
CA SER A 179 2.23 1.64 -25.00
C SER A 179 3.66 1.21 -24.69
N THR A 180 4.42 2.02 -23.94
CA THR A 180 5.81 1.77 -23.56
C THR A 180 5.95 1.15 -22.17
N THR A 181 4.93 1.33 -21.31
CA THR A 181 4.92 0.83 -19.92
C THR A 181 3.77 -0.16 -19.72
N PRO A 182 3.91 -1.44 -20.10
CA PRO A 182 2.80 -2.40 -20.04
C PRO A 182 2.32 -2.71 -18.61
N ASN A 183 3.20 -2.57 -17.62
CA ASN A 183 2.90 -2.73 -16.19
C ASN A 183 2.60 -1.39 -15.49
N LEU A 184 2.11 -0.38 -16.22
CA LEU A 184 1.81 0.94 -15.65
C LEU A 184 0.79 0.82 -14.50
N PHE A 185 1.18 1.29 -13.32
CA PHE A 185 0.37 1.27 -12.10
C PHE A 185 -0.31 -0.09 -11.85
N ALA A 186 -1.64 -0.15 -11.85
CA ALA A 186 -2.39 -1.36 -11.53
C ALA A 186 -2.75 -2.21 -12.76
N ALA A 187 -2.14 -2.01 -13.93
CA ALA A 187 -2.36 -2.83 -15.13
C ALA A 187 -2.20 -4.36 -14.91
N PRO A 188 -1.26 -4.84 -14.06
CA PRO A 188 -1.12 -6.28 -13.78
C PRO A 188 -2.36 -6.96 -13.17
N GLN A 189 -3.27 -6.21 -12.52
CA GLN A 189 -4.50 -6.79 -11.97
C GLN A 189 -5.39 -7.44 -13.05
N CYS A 190 -5.24 -6.93 -14.27
CA CYS A 190 -6.00 -7.21 -15.46
C CYS A 190 -5.28 -8.21 -16.35
N LEU A 191 -4.07 -7.81 -16.73
CA LEU A 191 -3.28 -8.42 -17.79
C LEU A 191 -2.35 -9.50 -17.27
N GLY A 192 -2.22 -9.60 -15.95
CA GLY A 192 -1.25 -10.45 -15.27
C GLY A 192 0.13 -9.78 -15.17
N TYR A 193 0.99 -10.31 -14.29
CA TYR A 193 2.27 -9.67 -13.94
C TYR A 193 3.32 -9.79 -15.05
N ARG A 194 3.14 -10.73 -15.97
CA ARG A 194 3.96 -10.90 -17.17
C ARG A 194 3.16 -10.65 -18.46
N ASN A 195 2.04 -9.92 -18.36
CA ASN A 195 1.15 -9.61 -19.49
C ASN A 195 0.57 -10.87 -20.18
N GLU A 196 0.34 -11.93 -19.41
CA GLU A 196 -0.12 -13.24 -19.89
C GLU A 196 -1.52 -13.18 -20.55
N ARG A 197 -2.29 -12.12 -20.27
CA ARG A 197 -3.65 -11.92 -20.81
C ARG A 197 -3.74 -10.80 -21.85
N GLY A 198 -2.60 -10.34 -22.37
CA GLY A 198 -2.52 -9.33 -23.42
C GLY A 198 -1.80 -8.06 -22.99
N LYS A 199 -1.80 -7.06 -23.87
CA LYS A 199 -1.11 -5.77 -23.68
C LYS A 199 -2.09 -4.69 -23.24
N ALA A 200 -1.61 -3.75 -22.42
CA ALA A 200 -2.37 -2.58 -22.04
C ALA A 200 -2.62 -1.69 -23.26
N THR A 201 -3.82 -1.13 -23.37
CA THR A 201 -4.22 -0.30 -24.51
C THR A 201 -4.75 1.05 -24.03
N GLN A 202 -4.73 2.05 -24.92
CA GLN A 202 -5.28 3.37 -24.62
C GLN A 202 -6.75 3.29 -24.20
N GLY A 203 -7.56 2.47 -24.88
CA GLY A 203 -8.97 2.28 -24.55
C GLY A 203 -9.22 1.59 -23.20
N MET A 204 -8.22 0.92 -22.63
CA MET A 204 -8.27 0.40 -21.25
C MET A 204 -7.88 1.46 -20.22
N CYS A 205 -6.90 2.31 -20.54
CA CYS A 205 -6.39 3.34 -19.62
C CYS A 205 -7.30 4.57 -19.54
N LEU A 206 -7.78 5.03 -20.69
CA LEU A 206 -8.64 6.20 -20.85
C LEU A 206 -9.76 5.88 -21.85
N PRO A 207 -10.82 5.16 -21.41
CA PRO A 207 -11.90 4.75 -22.30
C PRO A 207 -12.71 5.97 -22.77
N SER A 208 -13.11 5.97 -24.05
CA SER A 208 -14.06 6.96 -24.57
C SER A 208 -15.45 6.76 -23.97
N LEU A 209 -16.30 7.80 -24.05
CA LEU A 209 -17.68 7.73 -23.59
C LEU A 209 -18.43 6.55 -24.25
N ASP A 210 -18.22 6.30 -25.53
CA ASP A 210 -18.85 5.19 -26.25
C ASP A 210 -18.45 3.83 -25.69
N ILE A 211 -17.16 3.64 -25.35
CA ILE A 211 -16.67 2.41 -24.72
C ILE A 211 -17.31 2.24 -23.34
N ILE A 212 -17.36 3.30 -22.54
CA ILE A 212 -17.96 3.30 -21.21
C ILE A 212 -19.44 2.88 -21.31
N LEU A 213 -20.22 3.54 -22.18
CA LEU A 213 -21.64 3.27 -22.37
C LEU A 213 -21.88 1.85 -22.90
N LYS A 214 -21.04 1.38 -23.84
CA LYS A 214 -21.11 0.00 -24.36
C LYS A 214 -20.89 -1.02 -23.26
N HIS A 215 -19.90 -0.81 -22.38
CA HIS A 215 -19.64 -1.70 -21.25
C HIS A 215 -20.76 -1.69 -20.22
N ILE A 216 -21.27 -0.52 -19.85
CA ILE A 216 -22.40 -0.39 -18.92
C ILE A 216 -23.64 -1.12 -19.48
N LYS A 217 -24.01 -0.86 -20.74
CA LYS A 217 -25.15 -1.53 -21.39
C LYS A 217 -24.97 -3.06 -21.40
N ARG A 218 -23.74 -3.55 -21.64
CA ARG A 218 -23.43 -4.99 -21.62
C ARG A 218 -23.60 -5.59 -20.22
N VAL A 219 -23.12 -4.90 -19.18
CA VAL A 219 -23.28 -5.35 -17.78
C VAL A 219 -24.75 -5.42 -17.40
N ILE A 220 -25.54 -4.39 -17.74
CA ILE A 220 -26.98 -4.34 -17.44
C ILE A 220 -27.73 -5.49 -18.12
N ARG A 221 -27.51 -5.71 -19.43
CA ARG A 221 -28.19 -6.78 -20.18
C ARG A 221 -27.85 -8.18 -19.66
N ASN A 222 -26.60 -8.38 -19.24
CA ASN A 222 -26.09 -9.68 -18.79
C ASN A 222 -26.29 -9.94 -17.28
N GLY A 223 -26.84 -8.96 -16.54
CA GLY A 223 -26.99 -8.97 -15.08
C GLY A 223 -27.86 -10.09 -14.50
N LYS A 224 -28.50 -10.92 -15.32
CA LYS A 224 -29.22 -12.14 -14.87
C LYS A 224 -28.35 -13.42 -14.85
N LYS A 225 -27.15 -13.45 -15.44
CA LYS A 225 -26.38 -14.70 -15.63
C LYS A 225 -24.88 -14.67 -15.32
N TYR A 226 -24.29 -13.55 -14.92
CA TYR A 226 -22.85 -13.49 -14.64
C TYR A 226 -22.56 -12.99 -13.22
N LYS A 227 -21.88 -13.82 -12.42
CA LYS A 227 -20.84 -13.33 -11.51
C LYS A 227 -19.95 -12.48 -12.39
N ILE A 228 -20.11 -11.15 -12.35
CA ILE A 228 -19.34 -10.25 -13.20
C ILE A 228 -17.89 -10.45 -12.79
N ASN A 229 -17.18 -11.24 -13.59
CA ASN A 229 -15.73 -11.25 -13.64
C ASN A 229 -15.39 -9.88 -14.24
N LEU A 230 -15.41 -8.84 -13.40
CA LEU A 230 -14.97 -7.47 -13.66
C LEU A 230 -13.47 -7.53 -13.93
N ARG A 231 -13.06 -8.18 -15.03
CA ARG A 231 -11.66 -8.51 -15.29
C ARG A 231 -10.83 -7.25 -15.53
N CYS A 232 -11.44 -6.13 -15.93
CA CYS A 232 -10.80 -4.81 -16.04
C CYS A 232 -11.79 -3.65 -16.06
N ILE A 233 -12.40 -3.30 -14.93
CA ILE A 233 -12.97 -1.95 -14.72
C ILE A 233 -12.54 -1.47 -13.33
N ARG A 234 -11.23 -1.45 -13.10
CA ARG A 234 -10.61 -0.77 -11.97
C ARG A 234 -9.29 -0.15 -12.43
N GLN A 235 -9.39 0.98 -13.10
CA GLN A 235 -8.37 2.02 -13.03
C GLN A 235 -9.04 3.28 -12.50
#